data_AF-A0A397JKS9-F1
#
_entry.id   AF-A0A397JKS9-F1
#
_cell.length_a   1.000
_cell.length_b   1.000
_cell.length_c   1.000
_cell.angle_alpha   90.00
_cell.angle_beta   90.00
_cell.angle_gamma   90.00
#
_symmetry.space_group_name_H-M   'P 1'
#
loop_
_entity.id
_entity.type
_entity.pdbx_description
1 polymer ?
#
loop_
_entity_poly.entity_id
_entity_poly.type
_entity_poly.pdbx_seq_one_letter_code
_entity_poly.pdbx_strand_id
1 'polypeptide(L)'
;MAFLQNLQQKLVELYYNFPENMSEINIKMTNENLTISNLENTIIIPSTQIRKINFDIYIEDILSANLDFCFDIYLETDLQVLLTYVENYNNPNGQRLLAYSLIGSIIEKRNQTTSKRDVTKYLQGYSQQNIPRLRQIARRANQLFKVIEEFPIKLVTKVTPRWLYQLNEREFEEFLIKCERIKKHENSFAGAQL
;
A
#
# COMPACT_ATOMS: atom_id res chain seq x y z
N MET A 1 4.81 -20.78 3.42
CA MET A 1 5.66 -21.99 3.55
C MET A 1 5.59 -22.85 2.29
N ALA A 2 4.42 -23.39 1.91
CA ALA A 2 4.27 -24.24 0.70
C ALA A 2 4.71 -23.58 -0.62
N PHE A 3 4.47 -22.28 -0.80
CA PHE A 3 4.90 -21.55 -2.00
C PHE A 3 6.43 -21.50 -2.15
N LEU A 4 7.14 -21.19 -1.06
CA LEU A 4 8.61 -21.11 -1.07
C LEU A 4 9.24 -22.48 -1.29
N GLN A 5 8.69 -23.54 -0.69
CA GLN A 5 9.12 -24.92 -0.94
C GLN A 5 8.87 -25.36 -2.39
N ASN A 6 7.71 -25.02 -2.97
CA ASN A 6 7.40 -25.32 -4.37
C ASN A 6 8.33 -24.57 -5.32
N LEU A 7 8.63 -23.29 -5.03
CA LEU A 7 9.53 -22.47 -5.83
C LEU A 7 10.98 -22.95 -5.72
N GLN A 8 11.42 -23.35 -4.53
CA GLN A 8 12.73 -23.95 -4.30
C GLN A 8 12.87 -25.29 -5.06
N GLN A 9 11.83 -26.13 -5.02
CA GLN A 9 11.82 -27.40 -5.76
C GLN A 9 11.85 -27.17 -7.28
N LYS A 10 11.09 -26.20 -7.80
CA LYS A 10 11.14 -25.80 -9.22
C LYS A 10 12.47 -25.18 -9.65
N LEU A 11 13.14 -24.43 -8.76
CA LEU A 11 14.48 -23.89 -9.01
C LEU A 11 15.53 -25.01 -9.04
N VAL A 12 15.39 -26.00 -8.16
CA VAL A 12 16.25 -27.18 -8.15
C VAL A 12 16.02 -28.01 -9.42
N GLU A 13 14.78 -28.23 -9.84
CA GLU A 13 14.45 -28.86 -11.13
C GLU A 13 15.03 -28.08 -12.32
N LEU A 14 14.94 -26.74 -12.31
CA LEU A 14 15.60 -25.87 -13.31
C LEU A 14 17.11 -26.06 -13.32
N TYR A 15 17.75 -26.18 -12.16
CA TYR A 15 19.20 -26.31 -12.06
C TYR A 15 19.68 -27.71 -12.51
N TYR A 16 18.92 -28.77 -12.19
CA TYR A 16 19.25 -30.14 -12.60
C TYR A 16 18.95 -30.43 -14.07
N ASN A 17 17.90 -29.85 -14.63
CA ASN A 17 17.46 -30.13 -16.00
C ASN A 17 18.14 -29.26 -17.08
N PHE A 18 19.02 -28.34 -16.70
CA PHE A 18 19.73 -27.46 -17.64
C PHE A 18 21.26 -27.53 -17.43
N PRO A 19 21.93 -28.59 -17.92
CA PRO A 19 23.37 -28.67 -17.85
C PRO A 19 23.99 -27.80 -18.95
N GLU A 20 24.79 -26.83 -18.52
CA GLU A 20 25.89 -26.17 -19.23
C GLU A 20 25.61 -25.32 -20.49
N ASN A 21 24.48 -25.44 -21.21
CA ASN A 21 24.16 -24.59 -22.36
C ASN A 21 23.02 -23.59 -22.05
N MET A 22 23.35 -22.52 -21.33
CA MET A 22 22.45 -21.38 -21.01
C MET A 22 22.01 -20.57 -22.26
N SER A 23 22.58 -20.84 -23.43
CA SER A 23 22.41 -20.08 -24.68
C SER A 23 21.02 -20.22 -25.33
N GLU A 24 20.23 -21.21 -24.91
CA GLU A 24 18.96 -21.58 -25.57
C GLU A 24 17.75 -21.55 -24.62
N ILE A 25 17.85 -20.79 -23.52
CA ILE A 25 16.73 -20.61 -22.59
C ILE A 25 15.84 -19.48 -23.12
N ASN A 26 14.63 -19.84 -23.54
CA ASN A 26 13.59 -18.88 -23.92
C ASN A 26 12.71 -18.60 -22.71
N ILE A 27 12.72 -17.35 -22.26
CA ILE A 27 11.88 -16.86 -21.17
C ILE A 27 10.78 -16.00 -21.78
N LYS A 28 9.53 -16.47 -21.70
CA LYS A 28 8.35 -15.73 -22.13
C LYS A 28 7.49 -15.39 -20.92
N MET A 29 7.25 -14.10 -20.74
CA MET A 29 6.32 -13.60 -19.73
C MET A 29 5.05 -13.16 -20.43
N THR A 30 3.93 -13.79 -20.09
CA THR A 30 2.59 -13.32 -20.47
C THR A 30 1.86 -12.80 -19.23
N ASN A 31 0.71 -12.17 -19.44
CA ASN A 31 -0.14 -11.74 -18.34
C ASN A 31 -0.62 -12.90 -17.46
N GLU A 32 -0.54 -14.14 -17.96
CA GLU A 32 -1.10 -15.31 -17.32
C GLU A 32 -0.03 -16.27 -16.80
N ASN A 33 1.16 -16.34 -17.41
CA ASN A 33 2.19 -17.31 -17.05
C ASN A 33 3.59 -16.73 -17.25
N LEU A 34 4.54 -17.19 -16.43
CA LEU A 34 5.96 -17.15 -16.78
C LEU A 34 6.33 -18.53 -17.33
N THR A 35 6.75 -18.58 -18.59
CA THR A 35 7.20 -19.79 -19.26
C THR A 35 8.70 -19.74 -19.44
N ILE A 36 9.40 -20.75 -18.94
CA ILE A 36 10.83 -20.95 -19.14
C ILE A 36 10.99 -22.25 -19.92
N SER A 37 11.56 -22.19 -21.11
CA SER A 37 11.68 -23.34 -22.01
C SER A 37 13.05 -23.42 -22.68
N ASN A 38 13.57 -24.63 -22.88
CA ASN A 38 14.61 -24.93 -23.87
C ASN A 38 14.04 -25.87 -24.96
N LEU A 39 14.90 -26.46 -25.78
CA LEU A 39 14.51 -27.40 -26.84
C LEU A 39 13.80 -28.66 -26.32
N GLU A 40 14.03 -29.07 -25.06
CA GLU A 40 13.57 -30.37 -24.54
C GLU A 40 12.50 -30.26 -23.45
N ASN A 41 12.50 -29.17 -22.68
CA ASN A 41 11.71 -29.01 -21.47
C ASN A 41 11.03 -27.63 -21.43
N THR A 42 9.80 -27.60 -20.92
CA THR A 42 9.05 -26.36 -20.68
C THR A 42 8.48 -26.35 -19.27
N ILE A 43 8.82 -25.31 -18.51
CA ILE A 43 8.32 -25.07 -17.16
C ILE A 43 7.35 -23.89 -17.24
N ILE A 44 6.11 -24.14 -16.81
CA ILE A 44 5.05 -23.13 -16.75
C ILE A 44 4.82 -22.77 -15.28
N ILE A 45 5.00 -21.50 -14.96
CA ILE A 45 4.67 -20.94 -13.65
C ILE A 45 3.38 -20.13 -13.82
N PRO A 46 2.24 -20.64 -13.33
CA PRO A 46 0.96 -19.94 -13.43
C PRO A 46 0.99 -18.65 -12.63
N SER A 47 0.61 -17.53 -13.25
CA SER A 47 0.38 -16.26 -12.54
C SER A 47 -0.88 -16.28 -11.68
N THR A 48 -1.67 -17.37 -11.70
CA THR A 48 -2.85 -17.57 -10.85
C THR A 48 -2.52 -17.58 -9.36
N GLN A 49 -1.24 -17.72 -8.98
CA GLN A 49 -0.77 -17.55 -7.61
C GLN A 49 -0.49 -16.08 -7.23
N ILE A 50 -0.55 -15.16 -8.19
CA ILE A 50 -0.46 -13.72 -7.96
C ILE A 50 -1.89 -13.20 -7.80
N ARG A 51 -2.27 -12.87 -6.57
CA ARG A 51 -3.54 -12.18 -6.28
C ARG A 51 -3.57 -10.87 -7.07
N LYS A 52 -4.33 -10.82 -8.17
CA LYS A 52 -4.54 -9.59 -8.93
C LYS A 52 -5.65 -8.78 -8.28
N ILE A 53 -5.26 -7.78 -7.48
CA ILE A 53 -6.21 -6.79 -6.96
C ILE A 53 -6.49 -5.78 -8.07
N ASN A 54 -7.76 -5.59 -8.43
CA ASN A 54 -8.16 -4.47 -9.26
C ASN A 54 -8.14 -3.19 -8.41
N PHE A 55 -7.18 -2.30 -8.67
CA PHE A 55 -7.02 -1.05 -7.93
C PHE A 55 -7.90 0.08 -8.44
N ASP A 56 -8.49 -0.04 -9.63
CA ASP A 56 -9.13 1.09 -10.33
C ASP A 56 -10.25 1.71 -9.49
N ILE A 57 -11.10 0.87 -8.89
CA ILE A 57 -12.19 1.30 -7.99
C ILE A 57 -11.65 2.07 -6.77
N TYR A 58 -10.51 1.66 -6.22
CA TYR A 58 -9.92 2.30 -5.04
C TYR A 58 -9.22 3.61 -5.39
N ILE A 59 -8.64 3.69 -6.59
CA ILE A 59 -7.98 4.90 -7.07
C ILE A 59 -9.04 5.95 -7.40
N GLU A 60 -10.11 5.57 -8.10
CA GLU A 60 -11.26 6.44 -8.38
C GLU A 60 -11.86 6.99 -7.07
N ASP A 61 -12.05 6.12 -6.08
CA ASP A 61 -12.58 6.49 -4.76
C ASP A 61 -11.66 7.47 -4.01
N ILE A 62 -10.36 7.50 -4.26
CA ILE A 62 -9.46 8.51 -3.65
C ILE A 62 -9.48 9.81 -4.44
N LEU A 63 -9.31 9.73 -5.76
CA LEU A 63 -9.04 10.93 -6.56
C LEU A 63 -10.34 11.69 -6.88
N SER A 64 -11.43 10.95 -7.11
CA SER A 64 -12.73 11.47 -7.59
C SER A 64 -13.83 11.47 -6.53
N ALA A 65 -13.55 11.13 -5.27
CA ALA A 65 -14.55 11.20 -4.20
C ALA A 65 -15.03 12.63 -3.92
N ASN A 66 -16.25 12.70 -3.40
CA ASN A 66 -16.84 13.92 -2.85
C ASN A 66 -15.99 14.47 -1.71
N LEU A 67 -16.11 15.77 -1.43
CA LEU A 67 -15.39 16.41 -0.35
C LEU A 67 -16.13 16.28 0.98
N ASP A 68 -15.37 16.12 2.05
CA ASP A 68 -15.80 16.28 3.42
C ASP A 68 -15.38 17.66 3.94
N PHE A 69 -16.30 18.40 4.54
CA PHE A 69 -16.09 19.77 5.03
C PHE A 69 -15.70 19.82 6.52
N CYS A 70 -15.11 18.75 7.05
CA CYS A 70 -14.59 18.69 8.41
C CYS A 70 -13.13 19.16 8.47
N PHE A 71 -12.92 20.49 8.48
CA PHE A 71 -11.57 21.07 8.46
C PHE A 71 -10.82 20.96 9.79
N ASP A 72 -11.52 20.69 10.90
CA ASP A 72 -10.96 20.69 12.26
C ASP A 72 -9.79 19.71 12.41
N ILE A 73 -9.83 18.58 11.69
CA ILE A 73 -8.78 17.54 11.75
C ILE A 73 -7.45 18.05 11.19
N TYR A 74 -7.44 18.95 10.20
CA TYR A 74 -6.20 19.39 9.53
C TYR A 74 -5.20 20.07 10.46
N LEU A 75 -5.70 20.75 11.49
CA LEU A 75 -4.89 21.48 12.45
C LEU A 75 -4.63 20.67 13.72
N GLU A 76 -5.17 19.46 13.82
CA GLU A 76 -5.04 18.65 15.01
C GLU A 76 -3.62 18.05 15.11
N THR A 77 -3.04 18.19 16.30
CA THR A 77 -1.69 17.73 16.63
C THR A 77 -1.66 16.86 17.89
N ASP A 78 -2.73 16.88 18.68
CA ASP A 78 -2.91 16.05 19.86
C ASP A 78 -3.18 14.59 19.45
N LEU A 79 -2.27 13.70 19.85
CA LEU A 79 -2.38 12.28 19.55
C LEU A 79 -3.68 11.65 20.11
N GLN A 80 -4.11 12.07 21.30
CA GLN A 80 -5.30 11.54 21.93
C GLN A 80 -6.56 11.93 21.13
N VAL A 81 -6.64 13.18 20.67
CA VAL A 81 -7.75 13.62 19.81
C VAL A 81 -7.73 12.88 18.48
N LEU A 82 -6.56 12.78 17.82
CA LEU A 82 -6.43 11.99 16.58
C LEU A 82 -6.83 10.52 16.76
N LEU A 83 -6.54 9.93 17.93
CA LEU A 83 -6.94 8.56 18.24
C LEU A 83 -8.46 8.41 18.34
N THR A 84 -9.17 9.39 18.89
CA THR A 84 -10.64 9.38 18.92
C THR A 84 -11.24 9.40 17.51
N TYR A 85 -10.62 10.15 16.58
CA TYR A 85 -11.06 10.19 15.19
C TYR A 85 -10.93 8.84 14.48
N VAL A 86 -9.83 8.11 14.69
CA VAL A 86 -9.63 6.80 14.04
C VAL A 86 -10.49 5.69 14.67
N GLU A 87 -10.79 5.81 15.97
CA GLU A 87 -11.60 4.89 16.77
C GLU A 87 -13.09 4.97 16.49
N ASN A 88 -13.58 6.18 16.20
CA ASN A 88 -14.99 6.37 15.91
C ASN A 88 -15.35 5.83 14.51
N TYR A 89 -16.03 4.69 14.47
CA TYR A 89 -16.47 4.05 13.23
C TYR A 89 -17.56 4.83 12.48
N ASN A 90 -18.21 5.79 13.13
CA ASN A 90 -19.20 6.66 12.49
C ASN A 90 -18.53 7.78 11.67
N ASN A 91 -17.23 8.04 11.89
CA ASN A 91 -16.51 9.01 11.09
C ASN A 91 -16.33 8.48 9.65
N PRO A 92 -16.51 9.33 8.63
CA PRO A 92 -16.18 9.02 7.26
C PRO A 92 -14.75 8.48 7.14
N ASN A 93 -14.52 7.53 6.23
CA ASN A 93 -13.19 6.94 6.08
C ASN A 93 -12.14 8.00 5.71
N GLY A 94 -12.51 9.06 4.98
CA GLY A 94 -11.64 10.20 4.68
C GLY A 94 -11.04 10.84 5.94
N GLN A 95 -11.90 11.20 6.88
CA GLN A 95 -11.49 11.75 8.18
C GLN A 95 -10.60 10.78 8.96
N ARG A 96 -10.98 9.49 8.97
CA ARG A 96 -10.20 8.46 9.67
C ARG A 96 -8.82 8.28 9.04
N LEU A 97 -8.74 8.28 7.71
CA LEU A 97 -7.49 8.18 6.99
C LEU A 97 -6.61 9.41 7.21
N LEU A 98 -7.19 10.62 7.21
CA LEU A 98 -6.45 11.84 7.55
C LEU A 98 -5.89 11.76 8.98
N ALA A 99 -6.71 11.37 9.95
CA ALA A 99 -6.25 11.20 11.32
C ALA A 99 -5.12 10.15 11.43
N TYR A 100 -5.24 9.00 10.74
CA TYR A 100 -4.15 8.02 10.64
C TYR A 100 -2.89 8.61 9.99
N SER A 101 -3.02 9.45 8.96
CA SER A 101 -1.91 10.11 8.29
C SER A 101 -1.17 11.09 9.19
N LEU A 102 -1.92 11.89 9.97
CA LEU A 102 -1.35 12.82 10.96
C LEU A 102 -0.63 12.06 12.08
N ILE A 103 -1.23 10.98 12.59
CA ILE A 103 -0.56 10.05 13.52
C ILE A 103 0.72 9.49 12.90
N GLY A 104 0.69 9.12 11.61
CA GLY A 104 1.86 8.65 10.87
C GLY A 104 2.98 9.69 10.79
N SER A 105 2.63 10.96 10.57
CA SER A 105 3.58 12.09 10.59
C SER A 105 4.21 12.28 11.97
N ILE A 106 3.42 12.20 13.05
CA ILE A 106 3.92 12.27 14.43
C ILE A 106 4.90 11.13 14.70
N ILE A 107 4.55 9.91 14.29
CA ILE A 107 5.41 8.71 14.43
C ILE A 107 6.73 8.89 13.67
N GLU A 108 6.70 9.35 12.42
CA GLU A 108 7.91 9.62 11.64
C GLU A 108 8.82 10.64 12.33
N LYS A 109 8.27 11.80 12.73
CA LYS A 109 9.02 12.84 13.45
C LYS A 109 9.67 12.32 14.73
N ARG A 110 8.95 11.50 15.51
CA ARG A 110 9.50 10.91 16.74
C ARG A 110 10.58 9.86 16.47
N ASN A 111 10.45 9.06 15.40
CA ASN A 111 11.50 8.09 15.04
C ASN A 111 12.81 8.76 14.59
N GLN A 112 12.80 10.06 14.23
CA GLN A 112 14.04 10.81 13.94
C GLN A 112 14.86 11.11 15.19
N THR A 113 14.23 11.12 16.37
CA THR A 113 14.85 11.55 17.64
C THR A 113 14.90 10.44 18.69
N THR A 114 14.14 9.36 18.51
CA THR A 114 13.99 8.28 19.51
C THR A 114 13.95 6.90 18.88
N SER A 115 14.15 5.86 19.69
CA SER A 115 14.12 4.47 19.20
C SER A 115 12.70 4.00 18.87
N LYS A 116 12.58 2.99 18.01
CA LYS A 116 11.29 2.34 17.69
C LYS A 116 10.57 1.80 18.94
N ARG A 117 11.32 1.42 19.98
CA ARG A 117 10.78 0.90 21.25
C ARG A 117 10.10 2.03 22.03
N ASP A 118 10.71 3.20 22.06
CA ASP A 118 10.20 4.36 22.81
C ASP A 118 8.95 4.93 22.13
N VAL A 119 8.93 4.97 20.80
CA VAL A 119 7.71 5.32 20.04
C VAL A 119 6.57 4.33 20.32
N THR A 120 6.88 3.05 20.48
CA THR A 120 5.87 2.03 20.83
C THR A 120 5.31 2.28 22.23
N LYS A 121 6.17 2.52 23.23
CA LYS A 121 5.74 2.87 24.59
C LYS A 121 4.92 4.15 24.62
N TYR A 122 5.34 5.16 23.85
CA TYR A 122 4.61 6.42 23.71
C TYR A 122 3.19 6.15 23.22
N LEU A 123 3.00 5.41 22.12
CA LEU A 123 1.67 5.08 21.60
C LEU A 123 0.84 4.23 22.59
N GLN A 124 1.46 3.30 23.31
CA GLN A 124 0.80 2.51 24.36
C GLN A 124 0.28 3.36 25.52
N GLY A 125 0.89 4.53 25.77
CA GLY A 125 0.41 5.47 26.78
C GLY A 125 -0.93 6.13 26.43
N TYR A 126 -1.29 6.19 25.14
CA TYR A 126 -2.52 6.86 24.67
C TYR A 126 -3.57 5.90 24.11
N SER A 127 -3.17 4.71 23.65
CA SER A 127 -4.09 3.77 23.00
C SER A 127 -3.93 2.36 23.57
N GLN A 128 -5.07 1.73 23.87
CA GLN A 128 -5.13 0.30 24.20
C GLN A 128 -5.23 -0.61 22.96
N GLN A 129 -5.20 -0.03 21.76
CA GLN A 129 -5.31 -0.79 20.53
C GLN A 129 -4.09 -1.68 20.24
N ASN A 130 -4.27 -2.54 19.24
CA ASN A 130 -3.16 -3.23 18.59
C ASN A 130 -2.20 -2.22 17.94
N ILE A 131 -1.15 -1.85 18.67
CA ILE A 131 -0.15 -0.85 18.27
C ILE A 131 0.54 -1.22 16.94
N PRO A 132 0.96 -2.47 16.69
CA PRO A 132 1.48 -2.85 15.36
C PRO A 132 0.53 -2.49 14.21
N ARG A 133 -0.76 -2.80 14.36
CA ARG A 133 -1.79 -2.48 13.36
C ARG A 133 -1.98 -0.98 13.19
N LEU A 134 -2.10 -0.23 14.29
CA LEU A 134 -2.18 1.23 14.29
C LEU A 134 -1.01 1.84 13.51
N ARG A 135 0.22 1.42 13.82
CA ARG A 135 1.44 1.92 13.17
C ARG A 135 1.47 1.61 11.68
N GLN A 136 1.06 0.40 11.28
CA GLN A 136 1.06 0.01 9.87
C GLN A 136 0.05 0.83 9.06
N ILE A 137 -1.16 1.02 9.59
CA ILE A 137 -2.17 1.85 8.94
C ILE A 137 -1.70 3.30 8.89
N ALA A 138 -1.20 3.85 10.01
CA ALA A 138 -0.72 5.23 10.09
C ALA A 138 0.41 5.51 9.09
N ARG A 139 1.38 4.60 8.97
CA ARG A 139 2.44 4.68 7.96
C ARG A 139 1.88 4.69 6.54
N ARG A 140 0.99 3.74 6.22
CA ARG A 140 0.41 3.60 4.88
C ARG A 140 -0.48 4.78 4.51
N ALA A 141 -1.32 5.24 5.44
CA ALA A 141 -2.11 6.44 5.27
C ALA A 141 -1.18 7.64 5.02
N ASN A 142 -0.14 7.85 5.84
CA ASN A 142 0.79 8.96 5.63
C ASN A 142 1.50 8.92 4.28
N GLN A 143 1.95 7.74 3.83
CA GLN A 143 2.56 7.58 2.51
C GLN A 143 1.57 7.87 1.38
N LEU A 144 0.33 7.38 1.51
CA LEU A 144 -0.74 7.66 0.56
C LEU A 144 -1.03 9.15 0.47
N PHE A 145 -1.19 9.83 1.62
CA PHE A 145 -1.42 11.28 1.69
C PHE A 145 -0.30 12.10 1.03
N LYS A 146 0.97 11.71 1.23
CA LYS A 146 2.11 12.37 0.57
C LYS A 146 2.10 12.22 -0.95
N VAL A 147 1.56 11.11 -1.47
CA VAL A 147 1.49 10.86 -2.93
C VAL A 147 0.35 11.63 -3.57
N ILE A 148 -0.80 11.72 -2.90
CA ILE A 148 -2.00 12.36 -3.44
C ILE A 148 -2.04 13.88 -3.20
N GLU A 149 -1.21 14.38 -2.28
CA GLU A 149 -1.06 15.81 -1.91
C GLU A 149 -2.43 16.52 -1.77
N GLU A 150 -3.25 16.04 -0.83
CA GLU A 150 -4.67 16.39 -0.79
C GLU A 150 -4.94 17.87 -0.42
N PHE A 151 -5.72 18.53 -1.27
CA PHE A 151 -6.62 19.64 -0.92
C PHE A 151 -8.05 19.05 -0.90
N PRO A 152 -8.93 19.62 -0.06
CA PRO A 152 -9.83 19.02 0.97
C PRO A 152 -9.96 17.48 1.14
N ILE A 153 -10.46 17.07 2.32
CA ILE A 153 -10.63 15.66 2.74
C ILE A 153 -11.59 14.98 1.77
N LYS A 154 -11.20 13.83 1.24
CA LYS A 154 -12.04 13.02 0.35
C LYS A 154 -12.93 12.06 1.13
N LEU A 155 -14.23 12.04 0.83
CA LEU A 155 -15.21 11.07 1.31
C LEU A 155 -15.00 9.73 0.62
N VAL A 156 -13.95 9.02 1.01
CA VAL A 156 -13.65 7.70 0.46
C VAL A 156 -14.61 6.65 1.03
N THR A 157 -15.16 5.80 0.16
CA THR A 157 -16.14 4.75 0.53
C THR A 157 -15.52 3.36 0.54
N LYS A 158 -14.53 3.12 -0.31
CA LYS A 158 -13.85 1.84 -0.57
C LYS A 158 -12.48 1.79 0.10
N VAL A 159 -11.74 2.89 0.08
CA VAL A 159 -10.43 2.96 0.74
C VAL A 159 -10.65 3.13 2.24
N THR A 160 -10.47 2.05 2.98
CA THR A 160 -10.65 2.02 4.44
C THR A 160 -9.35 1.75 5.17
N PRO A 161 -9.24 2.12 6.46
CA PRO A 161 -8.11 1.70 7.30
C PRO A 161 -7.85 0.19 7.28
N ARG A 162 -8.92 -0.61 7.27
CA ARG A 162 -8.83 -2.08 7.21
C ARG A 162 -8.30 -2.55 5.86
N TRP A 163 -8.76 -1.95 4.76
CA TRP A 163 -8.28 -2.28 3.43
C TRP A 163 -6.77 -1.99 3.29
N LEU A 164 -6.35 -0.78 3.70
CA LEU A 164 -4.93 -0.42 3.72
C LEU A 164 -4.10 -1.37 4.56
N TYR A 165 -4.62 -1.87 5.70
CA TYR A 165 -3.92 -2.87 6.51
C TYR A 165 -3.76 -4.22 5.81
N GLN A 166 -4.77 -4.65 5.04
CA GLN A 166 -4.81 -5.98 4.43
C GLN A 166 -3.93 -6.14 3.19
N LEU A 167 -3.50 -5.04 2.56
CA LEU A 167 -2.56 -5.11 1.45
C LEU A 167 -1.21 -5.66 1.91
N ASN A 168 -0.56 -6.50 1.11
CA ASN A 168 0.86 -6.80 1.35
C ASN A 168 1.74 -5.60 0.94
N GLU A 169 3.06 -5.66 1.18
CA GLU A 169 3.94 -4.52 0.89
C GLU A 169 3.98 -4.20 -0.61
N ARG A 170 4.13 -5.22 -1.46
CA ARG A 170 4.14 -5.07 -2.92
C ARG A 170 2.82 -4.52 -3.47
N GLU A 171 1.69 -5.05 -3.02
CA GLU A 171 0.35 -4.57 -3.41
C GLU A 171 0.16 -3.09 -3.05
N PHE A 172 0.65 -2.69 -1.87
CA PHE A 172 0.55 -1.30 -1.44
C PHE A 172 1.47 -0.38 -2.25
N GLU A 173 2.69 -0.80 -2.57
CA GLU A 173 3.60 -0.04 -3.45
C GLU A 173 3.03 0.10 -4.87
N GLU A 174 2.52 -0.99 -5.45
CA GLU A 174 1.86 -0.96 -6.77
C GLU A 174 0.66 -0.01 -6.76
N PHE A 175 -0.13 -0.01 -5.68
CA PHE A 175 -1.23 0.92 -5.50
C PHE A 175 -0.78 2.38 -5.46
N LEU A 176 0.26 2.70 -4.67
CA LEU A 176 0.80 4.06 -4.59
C LEU A 176 1.33 4.56 -5.94
N ILE A 177 2.08 3.72 -6.66
CA ILE A 177 2.61 4.05 -7.99
C ILE A 177 1.47 4.38 -8.96
N LYS A 178 0.36 3.63 -8.92
CA LYS A 178 -0.80 3.93 -9.77
C LYS A 178 -1.48 5.24 -9.39
N CYS A 179 -1.65 5.52 -8.09
CA CYS A 179 -2.19 6.79 -7.61
C CYS A 179 -1.32 7.97 -8.09
N GLU A 180 -0.01 7.87 -7.92
CA GLU A 180 0.95 8.90 -8.33
C GLU A 180 0.90 9.19 -9.83
N ARG A 181 0.84 8.14 -10.66
CA ARG A 181 0.75 8.27 -12.12
C ARG A 181 -0.50 9.02 -12.54
N ILE A 182 -1.66 8.60 -12.01
CA ILE A 182 -2.94 9.21 -12.37
C ILE A 182 -2.97 10.67 -11.89
N LYS A 183 -2.47 10.96 -10.69
CA LYS A 183 -2.37 12.33 -10.17
C LYS A 183 -1.48 13.23 -11.04
N LYS A 184 -0.32 12.73 -11.48
CA LYS A 184 0.56 13.46 -12.41
C LYS A 184 -0.14 13.75 -13.73
N HIS A 185 -0.90 12.80 -14.25
CA HIS A 185 -1.68 13.00 -15.46
C HIS A 185 -2.75 14.09 -15.27
N GLU A 186 -3.55 14.06 -14.19
CA GLU A 186 -4.53 15.12 -13.89
C GLU A 186 -3.88 16.52 -13.85
N ASN A 187 -2.75 16.66 -13.15
CA ASN A 187 -2.03 17.93 -13.04
C ASN A 187 -1.46 18.40 -14.39
N SER A 188 -1.01 17.47 -15.25
CA SER A 188 -0.50 17.81 -16.59
C SER A 188 -1.59 18.32 -17.54
N PHE A 189 -2.82 17.80 -17.41
CA PHE A 189 -3.96 18.30 -18.19
C PHE A 189 -4.48 19.64 -17.65
N ALA A 190 -4.47 19.84 -16.32
CA ALA A 190 -4.82 21.12 -15.71
C ALA A 190 -3.81 22.24 -16.04
N GLY A 191 -2.51 21.91 -16.16
CA GLY A 191 -1.45 22.86 -16.52
C GLY A 191 -1.37 23.19 -18.02
N ALA A 192 -1.99 22.38 -18.89
CA ALA A 192 -2.03 22.61 -20.34
C ALA A 192 -3.18 23.52 -20.80
N GLN A 193 -3.99 24.02 -19.87
CA GLN A 193 -5.11 24.94 -20.13
C GLN A 193 -4.79 26.42 -19.82
N LEU A 194 -3.51 26.79 -19.71
CA LEU A 194 -3.04 28.18 -19.55
C LEU A 194 -2.24 28.65 -20.77
#